data_AF-A0A9E2XYU7-F1
#
_entry.id   AF-A0A9E2XYU7-F1
#
_cell.length_a   1.000
_cell.length_b   1.000
_cell.length_c   1.000
_cell.angle_alpha   90.00
_cell.angle_beta   90.00
_cell.angle_gamma   90.00
#
_symmetry.space_group_name_H-M   'P 1'
#
loop_
_entity.id
_entity.type
_entity.pdbx_description
1 polymer ?
#
loop_
_entity_poly.entity_id
_entity_poly.type
_entity_poly.pdbx_seq_one_letter_code
_entity_poly.pdbx_strand_id
1 'polypeptide(L)'
;MSDDTAPKFDIVEEHGSFLLIRAGSRFAVAERRAGRIYPMMPGEREGEPMTAEGMAKVMAEEGCLTEPEARRLFTQLSTRGDRLARVLR
;
A
#
# COMPACT_ATOMS: atom_id res chain seq x y z
N MET A 1 -2.04 31.72 -8.40
CA MET A 1 -2.31 30.37 -8.93
C MET A 1 -1.65 29.42 -7.95
N SER A 2 -2.44 28.82 -7.06
CA SER A 2 -1.92 27.84 -6.12
C SER A 2 -1.75 26.56 -6.90
N ASP A 3 -0.50 26.20 -7.23
CA ASP A 3 -0.21 24.86 -7.71
C ASP A 3 -0.78 23.87 -6.69
N ASP A 4 -1.63 22.99 -7.16
CA ASP A 4 -2.21 21.89 -6.42
C ASP A 4 -1.08 20.88 -6.16
N THR A 5 -0.18 21.23 -5.24
CA THR A 5 1.01 20.44 -4.86
C THR A 5 0.62 19.27 -3.96
N ALA A 6 -0.57 18.71 -4.14
CA ALA A 6 -0.90 17.44 -3.52
C ALA A 6 -0.02 16.36 -4.20
N PRO A 7 0.70 15.53 -3.43
CA PRO A 7 1.47 14.45 -4.02
C PRO A 7 0.53 13.55 -4.85
N LYS A 8 0.88 13.33 -6.11
CA LYS A 8 0.18 12.37 -6.96
C LYS A 8 0.52 10.96 -6.48
N PHE A 9 -0.51 10.19 -6.16
CA PHE A 9 -0.39 8.79 -5.76
C PHE A 9 -0.68 7.89 -6.95
N ASP A 10 0.25 6.98 -7.24
CA ASP A 10 0.08 5.95 -8.26
C ASP A 10 0.16 4.56 -7.61
N ILE A 11 -0.76 3.66 -7.96
CA ILE A 11 -0.59 2.23 -7.71
C ILE A 11 0.27 1.70 -8.84
N VAL A 12 1.50 1.30 -8.53
CA VAL A 12 2.48 0.87 -9.54
C VAL A 12 2.52 -0.65 -9.72
N GLU A 13 1.97 -1.40 -8.76
CA GLU A 13 1.85 -2.86 -8.83
C GLU A 13 0.72 -3.37 -7.92
N GLU A 14 0.03 -4.43 -8.37
CA GLU A 14 -1.00 -5.13 -7.59
C GLU A 14 -0.73 -6.64 -7.61
N HIS A 15 -0.88 -7.31 -6.46
CA HIS A 15 -0.82 -8.77 -6.35
C HIS A 15 -1.76 -9.26 -5.26
N GLY A 16 -2.84 -9.94 -5.64
CA GLY A 16 -3.86 -10.39 -4.70
C GLY A 16 -4.51 -9.20 -3.98
N SER A 17 -4.40 -9.16 -2.65
CA SER A 17 -4.83 -8.00 -1.86
C SER A 17 -3.74 -6.95 -1.68
N PHE A 18 -2.48 -7.19 -2.04
CA PHE A 18 -1.40 -6.23 -1.81
C PHE A 18 -1.27 -5.22 -2.94
N LEU A 19 -1.01 -3.96 -2.56
CA LEU A 19 -0.77 -2.83 -3.45
C LEU A 19 0.62 -2.24 -3.18
N LEU A 20 1.37 -1.91 -4.23
CA LEU A 20 2.56 -1.08 -4.15
C LEU A 20 2.20 0.34 -4.61
N ILE A 21 2.27 1.30 -3.68
CA ILE A 21 1.88 2.69 -3.90
C ILE A 21 3.13 3.56 -4.00
N ARG A 22 3.15 4.49 -4.96
CA ARG A 22 4.19 5.51 -5.15
C ARG A 22 3.63 6.91 -4.96
N ALA A 23 4.36 7.75 -4.23
CA ALA A 23 4.16 9.19 -4.13
C ALA A 23 5.49 9.91 -4.37
N GLY A 24 5.71 10.39 -5.60
CA GLY A 24 7.02 10.93 -6.00
C GLY A 24 8.13 9.87 -5.86
N SER A 25 9.14 10.13 -5.02
CA SER A 25 10.24 9.20 -4.73
C SER A 25 9.98 8.26 -3.55
N ARG A 26 8.81 8.34 -2.92
CA ARG A 26 8.44 7.56 -1.73
C ARG A 26 7.48 6.44 -2.11
N PHE A 27 7.62 5.31 -1.43
CA PHE A 27 6.82 4.12 -1.67
C PHE A 27 6.22 3.57 -0.38
N ALA A 28 5.10 2.85 -0.50
CA ALA A 28 4.48 2.10 0.58
C ALA A 28 3.82 0.84 0.05
N VAL A 29 3.65 -0.16 0.92
CA VAL A 29 2.84 -1.34 0.65
C VAL A 29 1.56 -1.23 1.48
N ALA A 30 0.42 -1.53 0.86
CA ALA A 30 -0.88 -1.53 1.53
C ALA A 30 -1.67 -2.79 1.18
N GLU A 31 -2.62 -3.15 2.03
CA GLU A 31 -3.59 -4.21 1.73
C GLU A 31 -4.94 -3.61 1.31
N ARG A 32 -5.51 -4.10 0.21
CA ARG A 32 -6.87 -3.81 -0.24
C ARG A 32 -7.83 -4.88 0.21
N ARG A 33 -8.85 -4.50 0.98
CA ARG A 33 -9.92 -5.37 1.47
C ARG A 33 -11.26 -4.64 1.49
N ALA A 34 -12.29 -5.27 0.94
CA ALA A 34 -13.65 -4.71 0.90
C ALA A 34 -13.72 -3.25 0.39
N GLY A 35 -12.95 -2.92 -0.66
CA GLY A 35 -12.91 -1.57 -1.25
C GLY A 35 -12.13 -0.52 -0.46
N ARG A 36 -11.47 -0.91 0.64
CA ARG A 36 -10.65 -0.04 1.49
C ARG A 36 -9.19 -0.46 1.43
N ILE A 37 -8.30 0.46 1.76
CA ILE A 37 -6.85 0.25 1.84
C ILE A 37 -6.37 0.34 3.28
N TYR A 38 -5.47 -0.56 3.68
CA TYR A 38 -4.97 -0.69 5.04
C TYR A 38 -3.44 -0.63 5.05
N PRO A 39 -2.81 0.04 6.03
CA PRO A 39 -1.38 -0.07 6.24
C PRO A 39 -1.00 -1.51 6.64
N MET A 40 0.25 -1.89 6.37
CA MET A 40 0.79 -3.21 6.74
C MET A 40 1.37 -3.22 8.16
N MET A 41 1.52 -2.06 8.81
CA MET A 41 1.92 -1.95 10.21
C MET A 41 0.93 -2.66 11.16
N PRO A 42 1.40 -3.40 12.18
CA PRO A 42 0.52 -4.07 13.14
C PRO A 42 -0.37 -3.07 13.92
N GLY A 43 -1.68 -3.27 13.92
CA GLY A 43 -2.64 -2.51 14.72
C GLY A 43 -4.08 -2.66 14.23
N GLU A 44 -5.04 -2.37 15.12
CA GLU A 44 -6.46 -2.19 14.76
C GLU A 44 -6.63 -0.83 14.10
N ARG A 45 -6.23 -0.71 12.83
CA ARG A 45 -6.44 0.53 12.09
C ARG A 45 -7.63 0.37 11.16
N GLU A 46 -8.47 1.40 11.13
CA GLU A 46 -9.53 1.50 10.15
C GLU A 46 -8.91 1.63 8.76
N GLY A 47 -9.41 0.86 7.79
CA GLY A 47 -8.97 1.03 6.42
C GLY A 47 -9.44 2.37 5.89
N GLU A 48 -8.68 2.99 5.00
CA GLU A 48 -9.06 4.23 4.35
C GLU A 48 -9.80 3.96 3.02
N PRO A 49 -10.65 4.89 2.55
CA PRO A 49 -11.18 4.81 1.20
C PRO A 49 -10.07 4.77 0.15
N MET A 50 -10.32 4.09 -0.98
CA MET A 50 -9.38 4.04 -2.11
C MET A 50 -9.41 5.34 -2.92
N THR A 51 -8.93 6.42 -2.31
CA THR A 51 -8.82 7.77 -2.87
C THR A 51 -7.39 8.30 -2.67
N ALA A 52 -7.04 9.40 -3.34
CA ALA A 52 -5.74 10.04 -3.13
C ALA A 52 -5.52 10.44 -1.65
N GLU A 53 -6.55 10.97 -0.99
CA GLU A 53 -6.49 11.32 0.43
C GLU A 53 -6.30 10.08 1.32
N GLY A 54 -7.02 9.00 1.05
CA GLY A 54 -6.84 7.75 1.80
C GLY A 54 -5.45 7.15 1.62
N MET A 55 -4.91 7.18 0.39
CA MET A 55 -3.54 6.75 0.11
C MET A 55 -2.51 7.61 0.85
N ALA A 56 -2.74 8.92 0.93
CA ALA A 56 -1.88 9.82 1.68
C ALA A 56 -1.83 9.46 3.18
N LYS A 57 -2.99 9.16 3.79
CA LYS A 57 -3.07 8.75 5.20
C LYS A 57 -2.36 7.43 5.44
N VAL A 58 -2.62 6.40 4.62
CA VAL A 58 -1.93 5.12 4.71
C VAL A 58 -0.41 5.28 4.58
N MET A 59 0.06 6.09 3.63
CA MET A 59 1.50 6.34 3.46
C MET A 59 2.13 7.13 4.61
N ALA A 60 1.40 8.06 5.22
CA ALA A 60 1.87 8.78 6.42
C ALA A 60 2.00 7.84 7.63
N GLU A 61 1.14 6.83 7.68
CA GLU A 61 1.01 5.87 8.77
C GLU A 61 1.95 4.67 8.71
N GLU A 62 2.18 4.14 7.50
CA GLU A 62 3.11 3.03 7.23
C GLU A 62 4.57 3.50 7.35
N GLY A 63 4.79 4.81 7.17
CA GLY A 63 6.09 5.37 6.86
C GLY A 63 6.41 5.24 5.37
N CYS A 64 7.36 6.04 4.90
CA CYS A 64 7.77 6.05 3.51
C CYS A 64 9.05 5.24 3.32
N LEU A 65 9.02 4.28 2.41
CA LEU A 65 10.15 3.45 2.01
C LEU A 65 10.80 3.97 0.73
N THR A 66 12.05 3.56 0.49
CA THR A 66 12.63 3.63 -0.85
C THR A 66 12.01 2.58 -1.78
N GLU A 67 12.12 2.76 -3.09
CA GLU A 67 11.58 1.78 -4.06
C GLU A 67 12.11 0.36 -3.85
N PRO A 68 13.42 0.12 -3.68
CA PRO A 68 13.93 -1.25 -3.51
C PRO A 68 13.41 -1.92 -2.22
N GLU A 69 13.30 -1.15 -1.13
CA GLU A 69 12.76 -1.65 0.14
C GLU A 69 11.28 -2.02 0.01
N ALA A 70 10.48 -1.14 -0.61
CA ALA A 70 9.06 -1.39 -0.82
C ALA A 70 8.82 -2.59 -1.73
N ARG A 71 9.57 -2.73 -2.82
CA ARG A 71 9.49 -3.90 -3.73
C ARG A 71 9.86 -5.21 -3.02
N ARG A 72 10.88 -5.17 -2.16
CA ARG A 72 11.29 -6.33 -1.37
C ARG A 72 10.19 -6.74 -0.38
N LEU A 73 9.58 -5.77 0.32
CA LEU A 73 8.47 -6.03 1.24
C LEU A 73 7.25 -6.58 0.51
N PHE A 74 6.85 -5.93 -0.60
CA PHE A 74 5.74 -6.35 -1.45
C PHE A 74 5.89 -7.81 -1.89
N THR A 75 7.06 -8.17 -2.42
CA THR A 75 7.36 -9.54 -2.86
C THR A 75 7.24 -10.56 -1.71
N GLN A 76 7.73 -10.22 -0.51
CA GLN A 76 7.64 -11.11 0.66
C GLN A 76 6.19 -11.33 1.09
N LEU A 77 5.39 -10.27 1.15
CA LEU A 77 3.98 -10.33 1.54
C LEU A 77 3.15 -11.13 0.54
N SER A 78 3.31 -10.83 -0.76
CA SER A 78 2.63 -11.54 -1.84
C SER A 78 2.96 -13.03 -1.85
N THR A 79 4.25 -13.38 -1.74
CA THR A 79 4.67 -14.79 -1.69
C THR A 79 4.08 -15.53 -0.48
N ARG A 80 4.07 -14.88 0.69
CA ARG A 80 3.47 -15.44 1.90
C ARG A 80 1.95 -15.62 1.74
N GLY A 81 1.27 -14.61 1.18
CA GLY A 81 -0.16 -14.65 0.87
C GLY A 81 -0.51 -15.81 -0.06
N ASP A 82 0.22 -15.97 -1.16
CA ASP A 82 0.04 -17.07 -2.13
C ASP A 82 0.26 -18.45 -1.51
N ARG A 83 1.21 -18.56 -0.59
CA ARG A 83 1.46 -19.82 0.13
C ARG A 83 0.29 -20.15 1.05
N LEU A 84 -0.21 -19.18 1.80
CA LEU A 84 -1.36 -19.36 2.69
C LEU A 84 -2.63 -19.71 1.90
N ALA A 85 -2.91 -18.99 0.81
CA ALA A 85 -4.06 -19.24 -0.04
C ALA A 85 -4.06 -20.65 -0.67
N ARG A 86 -2.88 -21.26 -0.87
CA ARG A 86 -2.77 -22.65 -1.34
C ARG A 86 -3.04 -23.69 -0.25
N VAL A 87 -2.71 -23.39 1.00
CA VAL A 87 -2.94 -24.30 2.14
C VAL A 87 -4.41 -24.29 2.60
N LEU A 88 -5.10 -23.16 2.41
CA LEU A 88 -6.50 -22.97 2.84
C LEU A 88 -7.53 -23.37 1.77
N ARG A 89 -7.10 -23.93 0.63
CA ARG A 89 -7.96 -24.50 -0.41
C ARG A 89 -8.24 -25.97 -0.12
#